data_AF-A0A380FCF3-F1
#
_entry.id   AF-A0A380FCF3-F1
#
_cell.length_a   1.000
_cell.length_b   1.000
_cell.length_c   1.000
_cell.angle_alpha   90.00
_cell.angle_beta   90.00
_cell.angle_gamma   90.00
#
_symmetry.space_group_name_H-M   'P 1'
#
loop_
_entity.id
_entity.type
_entity.pdbx_description
1 polymer ?
#
loop_
_entity_poly.entity_id
_entity_poly.type
_entity_poly.pdbx_seq_one_letter_code
_entity_poly.pdbx_strand_id
1 'polypeptide(L)'
;MNMVTRQVFTFTEIKSPTESNILIVSRRSSPILYLAPEHVDAAYIKESKYLLISGTALAQSPSREAVLKALSIAKANNVKGCL
;
A
#
# COMPACT_ATOMS: atom_id res chain seq x y z
N MET A 1 20.80 16.17 -0.19
CA MET A 1 19.43 15.62 -0.14
C MET A 1 19.17 14.90 -1.46
N ASN A 2 19.58 13.64 -1.58
CA ASN A 2 19.40 12.88 -2.82
C ASN A 2 18.12 12.07 -2.73
N MET A 3 17.06 12.55 -3.39
CA MET A 3 15.88 11.75 -3.70
C MET A 3 16.28 10.68 -4.71
N VAL A 4 16.86 9.58 -4.22
CA VAL A 4 16.95 8.36 -5.02
C VAL A 4 15.55 7.75 -5.02
N THR A 5 14.81 7.94 -6.11
CA THR A 5 13.53 7.27 -6.34
C THR A 5 13.73 5.77 -6.20
N ARG A 6 13.21 5.20 -5.11
CA ARG A 6 13.22 3.76 -4.87
C ARG A 6 12.14 3.15 -5.74
N GLN A 7 12.50 2.20 -6.60
CA GLN A 7 11.59 1.56 -7.54
C GLN A 7 11.53 0.05 -7.25
N VAL A 8 10.33 -0.51 -7.36
CA VAL A 8 10.09 -1.96 -7.35
C VAL A 8 10.02 -2.41 -8.81
N PHE A 9 10.78 -3.46 -9.15
CA PHE A 9 10.64 -4.13 -10.43
C PHE A 9 10.01 -5.49 -10.21
N THR A 10 8.99 -5.80 -10.99
CA THR A 10 8.33 -7.11 -10.95
C THR A 10 8.40 -7.72 -12.32
N PHE A 11 8.90 -8.95 -12.38
CA PHE A 11 8.94 -9.76 -13.59
C PHE A 11 7.91 -10.87 -13.45
N THR A 12 7.12 -11.08 -14.51
CA THR A 12 6.18 -12.20 -14.59
C THR A 12 6.72 -13.19 -15.59
N GLU A 13 7.05 -14.39 -15.11
CA GLU A 13 7.34 -15.53 -15.96
C GLU A 13 6.04 -16.30 -16.19
N ILE A 14 5.63 -16.45 -17.44
CA ILE A 14 4.43 -17.22 -17.82
C ILE A 14 4.90 -18.59 -18.28
N LYS A 15 4.70 -19.62 -17.46
CA LYS A 15 5.09 -20.99 -17.78
C LYS A 15 4.06 -21.70 -18.65
N SER A 16 2.78 -21.42 -18.39
CA SER A 16 1.63 -21.99 -19.12
C SER A 16 0.41 -21.07 -18.97
N PRO A 17 -0.72 -21.32 -19.67
CA PRO A 17 -1.95 -20.53 -19.51
C PRO A 17 -2.50 -20.51 -18.08
N THR A 18 -2.14 -21.48 -17.24
CA THR A 18 -2.65 -21.63 -15.87
C THR A 18 -1.58 -21.44 -14.80
N GLU A 19 -0.31 -21.27 -15.18
CA GLU A 19 0.80 -21.15 -14.23
C GLU A 19 1.72 -19.99 -14.61
N SER A 20 1.90 -19.08 -13.66
CA SER A 20 2.88 -17.99 -13.77
C SER A 20 3.60 -17.80 -12.44
N ASN A 21 4.87 -17.41 -12.53
CA ASN A 21 5.68 -17.01 -11.40
C ASN A 21 5.79 -15.49 -11.40
N ILE A 22 5.72 -14.88 -10.22
CA ILE A 22 5.98 -13.45 -10.04
C ILE A 22 7.29 -13.32 -9.27
N LEU A 23 8.31 -12.76 -9.93
CA LEU A 23 9.60 -12.44 -9.32
C LEU A 23 9.65 -10.94 -9.00
N ILE A 24 9.68 -10.61 -7.72
CA ILE A 24 9.73 -9.22 -7.24
C ILE A 24 11.18 -8.88 -6.88
N VAL A 25 11.81 -8.04 -7.71
CA VAL A 25 13.20 -7.63 -7.54
C VAL A 25 13.24 -6.22 -6.95
N SER A 26 13.80 -6.11 -5.75
CA SER A 26 13.89 -4.85 -5.00
C SER A 26 15.36 -4.49 -4.75
N ARG A 27 15.83 -3.30 -5.13
CA ARG A 27 17.23 -2.87 -4.86
C ARG A 27 17.53 -2.62 -3.37
N ARG A 28 16.49 -2.51 -2.52
CA ARG A 28 16.39 -2.63 -1.04
C ARG A 28 14.91 -2.93 -0.71
N SER A 29 14.52 -3.07 0.57
CA SER A 29 13.12 -3.34 0.96
C SER A 29 12.10 -2.44 0.25
N SER A 30 10.94 -3.02 -0.10
CA SER A 30 9.97 -2.43 -1.03
C SER A 30 9.46 -1.06 -0.55
N PRO A 31 9.61 0.03 -1.33
CA PRO A 31 9.10 1.37 -0.98
C PRO A 31 7.58 1.42 -0.77
N ILE A 32 6.82 0.50 -1.37
CA ILE A 32 5.36 0.38 -1.14
C ILE A 32 5.06 0.11 0.34
N LEU A 33 5.96 -0.61 1.04
CA LEU A 33 5.80 -0.94 2.45
C LEU A 33 6.30 0.17 3.39
N TYR A 34 6.85 1.26 2.85
CA TYR A 34 7.36 2.41 3.61
C TYR A 34 6.37 3.57 3.71
N LEU A 35 5.11 3.38 3.32
CA LEU A 35 4.07 4.36 3.59
C LEU A 35 3.92 4.53 5.11
N ALA A 36 4.49 5.59 5.67
CA ALA A 36 4.36 5.92 7.08
C ALA A 36 3.03 6.64 7.41
N PRO A 37 2.56 6.58 8.67
CA PRO A 37 1.34 7.27 9.09
C PRO A 37 1.33 8.78 8.82
N GLU A 38 2.48 9.44 8.83
CA GLU A 38 2.63 10.86 8.51
C GLU A 38 2.26 11.22 7.07
N HIS A 39 2.37 10.27 6.13
CA HIS A 39 1.97 10.47 4.74
C HIS A 39 0.45 10.35 4.51
N VAL A 40 -0.32 9.97 5.54
CA VAL A 40 -1.77 9.81 5.44
C VAL A 40 -2.46 11.15 5.71
N ASP A 41 -3.01 11.75 4.65
CA ASP A 41 -3.79 12.97 4.70
C ASP A 41 -5.27 12.67 5.05
N ALA A 42 -5.75 13.30 6.12
CA ALA A 42 -7.12 13.13 6.57
C ALA A 42 -8.15 13.85 5.69
N ALA A 43 -7.79 15.00 5.09
CA ALA A 43 -8.70 15.73 4.20
C ALA A 43 -9.02 14.89 2.97
N TYR A 44 -7.98 14.28 2.38
CA TYR A 44 -8.12 13.41 1.22
C TYR A 44 -9.03 12.19 1.48
N ILE A 45 -8.92 11.57 2.66
CA ILE A 45 -9.78 10.43 3.01
C ILE A 45 -11.25 10.85 3.15
N LYS A 46 -11.51 12.02 3.73
CA LYS A 46 -12.89 12.52 3.97
C LYS A 46 -13.66 12.79 2.68
N GLU A 47 -12.96 13.16 1.62
CA GLU A 47 -13.57 13.42 0.31
C GLU A 47 -13.98 12.12 -0.40
N SER A 48 -13.48 10.97 0.05
CA SER A 48 -13.79 9.67 -0.53
C SER A 48 -15.09 9.07 0.03
N LYS A 49 -15.83 8.33 -0.80
CA LYS A 49 -17.00 7.55 -0.36
C LYS A 49 -16.61 6.22 0.28
N TYR A 50 -15.49 5.65 -0.18
CA TYR A 50 -15.00 4.34 0.23
C TYR A 50 -13.49 4.34 0.36
N LEU A 51 -12.99 3.60 1.35
CA LEU A 51 -11.58 3.30 1.53
C LEU A 51 -11.35 1.80 1.22
N LEU A 52 -10.64 1.49 0.13
CA LEU A 52 -10.25 0.12 -0.23
C LEU A 52 -8.87 -0.19 0.36
N ILE A 53 -8.77 -1.29 1.11
CA ILE A 53 -7.52 -1.73 1.74
C ILE A 53 -7.14 -3.08 1.14
N SER A 54 -5.94 -3.17 0.56
CA SER A 54 -5.37 -4.46 0.14
C SER A 54 -4.70 -5.16 1.32
N GLY A 55 -4.87 -6.48 1.46
CA GLY A 55 -4.20 -7.28 2.48
C GLY A 55 -2.66 -7.15 2.45
N THR A 56 -2.06 -6.92 1.27
CA THR A 56 -0.61 -6.71 1.13
C THR A 56 -0.14 -5.43 1.82
N ALA A 57 -0.99 -4.40 1.94
CA ALA A 57 -0.66 -3.15 2.62
C ALA A 57 -0.52 -3.32 4.15
N LEU A 58 -1.10 -4.39 4.72
CA LEU A 58 -0.98 -4.74 6.13
C LEU A 58 0.26 -5.58 6.45
N ALA A 59 0.96 -6.08 5.43
CA ALA A 59 2.01 -7.09 5.59
C ALA A 59 3.19 -6.61 6.45
N GLN A 60 3.55 -5.32 6.41
CA GLN A 60 4.76 -4.82 7.08
C GLN A 60 4.59 -3.40 7.63
N SER A 61 5.31 -3.09 8.71
CA SER A 61 5.51 -1.70 9.18
C SER A 61 6.54 -0.96 8.30
N PRO A 62 6.40 0.36 8.09
CA PRO A 62 5.38 1.26 8.67
C PRO A 62 4.02 1.31 7.93
N SER A 63 3.87 0.57 6.81
CA SER A 63 2.64 0.54 6.00
C SER A 63 1.40 0.12 6.78
N ARG A 64 1.54 -0.88 7.66
CA ARG A 64 0.44 -1.37 8.51
C ARG A 64 -0.15 -0.25 9.37
N GLU A 65 0.69 0.54 10.02
CA GLU A 65 0.27 1.63 10.89
C GLU A 65 -0.38 2.76 10.09
N ALA A 66 0.10 3.04 8.87
CA ALA A 66 -0.53 3.99 7.98
C ALA A 66 -1.96 3.56 7.58
N VAL A 67 -2.14 2.27 7.26
CA VAL A 67 -3.47 1.71 6.97
C VAL A 67 -4.40 1.81 8.19
N LEU A 68 -3.90 1.51 9.40
CA LEU A 68 -4.69 1.62 10.63
C LEU A 68 -5.10 3.08 10.93
N LYS A 69 -4.20 4.06 10.68
CA LYS A 69 -4.53 5.49 10.77
C LYS A 69 -5.61 5.87 9.75
N ALA A 70 -5.46 5.45 8.50
CA ALA A 70 -6.43 5.73 7.44
C ALA A 70 -7.81 5.13 7.77
N LEU A 71 -7.86 3.90 8.26
CA LEU A 71 -9.10 3.24 8.68
C LEU A 71 -9.78 3.96 9.85
N SER A 72 -9.01 4.45 10.82
CA SER A 72 -9.53 5.22 11.95
C SER A 72 -10.16 6.54 11.48
N ILE A 73 -9.49 7.25 10.57
CA ILE A 73 -10.01 8.47 9.95
C ILE A 73 -11.29 8.18 9.16
N ALA A 74 -11.31 7.13 8.36
CA ALA A 74 -12.47 6.76 7.56
C ALA A 74 -13.70 6.47 8.44
N LYS A 75 -13.53 5.66 9.49
CA LYS A 75 -14.60 5.35 10.46
C LYS A 75 -15.14 6.61 11.14
N ALA A 76 -14.27 7.53 11.54
CA ALA A 76 -14.67 8.77 12.19
C ALA A 76 -15.45 9.74 11.27
N ASN A 77 -15.35 9.58 9.94
CA ASN A 77 -15.96 10.49 8.96
C ASN A 77 -17.01 9.80 8.09
N ASN A 78 -17.56 8.66 8.53
CA ASN A 78 -18.57 7.88 7.79
C ASN A 78 -18.14 7.42 6.38
N VAL A 79 -16.84 7.32 6.14
CA VAL A 79 -16.29 6.71 4.93
C VAL A 79 -16.30 5.21 5.10
N LYS A 80 -16.91 4.48 4.17
CA LYS A 80 -17.06 3.03 4.26
C LYS A 80 -15.73 2.33 3.93
N GLY A 81 -15.19 1.56 4.87
CA GLY A 81 -14.02 0.71 4.61
C GLY A 81 -14.41 -0.59 3.92
N CYS A 82 -13.69 -0.96 2.86
CA CYS A 82 -13.73 -2.29 2.25
C CYS A 82 -12.35 -2.94 2.45
N LEU A 83 -12.34 -4.07 3.14
CA LEU A 83 -11.15 -4.92 3.37
C LEU A 83 -11.12 -6.04 2.33
#